data_AF-A0A2M8CHW4-F1
#
_entry.id   AF-A0A2M8CHW4-F1
#
_cell.length_a   1.000
_cell.length_b   1.000
_cell.length_c   1.000
_cell.angle_alpha   90.00
_cell.angle_beta   90.00
_cell.angle_gamma   90.00
#
_symmetry.space_group_name_H-M   'P 1'
#
loop_
_entity.id
_entity.type
_entity.pdbx_description
1 polymer ?
#
loop_
_entity_poly.entity_id
_entity_poly.type
_entity_poly.pdbx_seq_one_letter_code
_entity_poly.pdbx_strand_id
1 'polypeptide(L)'
;HHNLFQKVSKNPLLLPEGIAINPSSVSADKLAKMAWEIMEPEYNLKLDSLVERFEQARANGKGSDDYKEVAVAAVEGRVDTLLVEADRIIPVRITNLVTGNTQKKDLINPKVDDLLDDMGELVIKMGGQLMVLPTGKMPSETGLAAIFRY
;
A
#
# COMPACT_ATOMS: atom_id res chain seq x y z
N HIS A 1 -7.50 14.00 -31.50
CA HIS A 1 -6.04 13.76 -31.30
C HIS A 1 -5.70 12.59 -30.36
N HIS A 2 -6.61 12.07 -29.51
CA HIS A 2 -6.32 10.93 -28.61
C HIS A 2 -5.99 9.60 -29.31
N ASN A 3 -6.62 9.31 -30.45
CA ASN A 3 -6.52 7.99 -31.12
C ASN A 3 -5.11 7.68 -31.67
N LEU A 4 -4.34 8.68 -32.09
CA LEU A 4 -2.96 8.47 -32.56
C LEU A 4 -2.01 8.19 -31.38
N PHE A 5 -2.12 8.97 -30.31
CA PHE A 5 -1.29 8.79 -29.12
C PHE A 5 -1.47 7.40 -28.50
N GLN A 6 -2.72 6.92 -28.39
CA GLN A 6 -2.99 5.55 -27.93
C GLN A 6 -2.35 4.48 -28.83
N LYS A 7 -2.39 4.66 -30.15
CA LYS A 7 -1.82 3.69 -31.10
C LYS A 7 -0.30 3.63 -31.11
N VAL A 8 0.38 4.74 -30.84
CA VAL A 8 1.85 4.81 -30.91
C VAL A 8 2.52 4.73 -29.54
N SER A 9 1.76 4.90 -28.46
CA SER A 9 2.28 4.81 -27.10
C SER A 9 2.73 3.38 -26.80
N LYS A 10 3.92 3.26 -26.23
CA LYS A 10 4.47 2.00 -25.71
C LYS A 10 4.35 1.92 -24.18
N ASN A 11 3.60 2.84 -23.57
CA ASN A 11 3.39 2.83 -22.13
C ASN A 11 2.39 1.73 -21.75
N PRO A 12 2.80 0.67 -21.05
CA PRO A 12 1.90 -0.42 -20.65
C PRO A 12 0.86 0.02 -19.60
N LEU A 13 1.07 1.18 -18.96
CA LEU A 13 0.16 1.76 -17.96
C LEU A 13 -0.84 2.75 -18.59
N LEU A 14 -0.88 2.87 -19.91
CA LEU A 14 -1.84 3.74 -20.58
C LEU A 14 -3.22 3.08 -20.60
N LEU A 15 -4.19 3.73 -19.95
CA LEU A 15 -5.58 3.26 -19.95
C LEU A 15 -6.22 3.39 -21.35
N PRO A 16 -7.13 2.47 -21.70
CA PRO A 16 -7.88 2.53 -22.95
C PRO A 16 -8.84 3.72 -22.98
N GLU A 17 -9.34 4.12 -21.81
CA GLU A 17 -10.20 5.28 -21.63
C GLU A 17 -9.41 6.49 -21.11
N GLY A 18 -9.86 7.69 -21.48
CA GLY A 18 -9.20 8.94 -21.11
C GLY A 18 -10.15 10.13 -21.18
N ILE A 19 -9.69 11.28 -20.71
CA ILE A 19 -10.50 12.50 -20.64
C ILE A 19 -10.73 13.04 -22.06
N ALA A 20 -11.97 12.95 -22.54
CA ALA A 20 -12.32 13.27 -23.94
C ALA A 20 -12.43 14.79 -24.24
N ILE A 21 -12.47 15.64 -23.21
CA ILE A 21 -12.57 17.10 -23.36
C ILE A 21 -11.20 17.75 -23.50
N ASN A 22 -11.16 19.02 -23.92
CA ASN A 22 -9.94 19.82 -23.87
C ASN A 22 -9.55 20.08 -22.39
N PRO A 23 -8.38 19.61 -21.90
CA PRO A 23 -7.97 19.84 -20.52
C PRO A 23 -7.84 21.32 -20.17
N SER A 24 -7.49 22.18 -21.14
CA SER A 24 -7.38 23.63 -20.96
C SER A 24 -8.73 24.35 -20.89
N SER A 25 -9.85 23.67 -21.17
CA SER A 25 -11.20 24.27 -21.11
C SER A 25 -11.93 24.02 -19.78
N VAL A 26 -11.28 23.41 -18.79
CA VAL A 26 -11.83 23.16 -17.45
C VAL A 26 -10.86 23.58 -16.36
N SER A 27 -11.38 23.83 -15.15
CA SER A 27 -10.52 24.08 -13.99
C SER A 27 -9.73 22.84 -13.59
N ALA A 28 -8.62 23.03 -12.89
CA ALA A 28 -7.81 21.94 -12.37
C ALA A 28 -8.61 20.97 -11.48
N ASP A 29 -9.48 21.49 -10.60
CA ASP A 29 -10.33 20.65 -9.74
C ASP A 29 -11.31 19.79 -10.53
N LYS A 30 -11.89 20.33 -11.60
CA LYS A 30 -12.81 19.58 -12.46
C LYS A 30 -12.04 18.53 -13.25
N LEU A 31 -10.86 18.87 -13.75
CA LEU A 31 -9.99 17.93 -14.44
C LEU A 31 -9.56 16.78 -13.51
N ALA A 32 -9.22 17.08 -12.26
CA ALA A 32 -8.84 16.09 -11.25
C ALA A 32 -9.99 15.12 -10.93
N LYS A 33 -11.21 15.63 -10.78
CA LYS A 33 -12.41 14.78 -10.58
C LYS A 33 -12.63 13.83 -11.76
N MET A 34 -12.57 14.34 -12.98
CA MET A 34 -12.73 13.52 -14.18
C MET A 34 -11.61 12.48 -14.34
N ALA A 35 -10.37 12.84 -13.97
CA ALA A 35 -9.26 11.89 -13.94
C ALA A 35 -9.50 10.78 -12.90
N TRP A 36 -10.00 11.14 -11.71
CA TRP A 36 -10.30 10.19 -10.66
C TRP A 36 -11.41 9.23 -11.06
N GLU A 37 -12.50 9.71 -11.68
CA GLU A 37 -13.60 8.84 -12.17
C GLU A 37 -13.12 7.73 -13.11
N ILE A 38 -12.10 8.00 -13.93
CA ILE A 38 -11.48 7.01 -14.83
C ILE A 38 -10.48 6.12 -14.09
N MET A 39 -9.70 6.68 -13.16
CA MET A 39 -8.65 5.96 -12.44
C MET A 39 -9.16 5.10 -11.29
N GLU A 40 -10.29 5.44 -10.69
CA GLU A 40 -10.82 4.80 -9.48
C GLU A 40 -11.12 3.30 -9.68
N PRO A 41 -11.75 2.84 -10.79
CA PRO A 41 -11.93 1.42 -11.05
C PRO A 41 -10.59 0.65 -11.12
N GLU A 42 -9.61 1.20 -11.84
CA GLU A 42 -8.28 0.61 -11.99
C GLU A 42 -7.51 0.57 -10.66
N TYR A 43 -7.65 1.63 -9.86
CA TYR A 43 -7.09 1.68 -8.51
C TYR A 43 -7.70 0.60 -7.62
N ASN A 44 -9.02 0.43 -7.65
CA ASN A 44 -9.71 -0.61 -6.89
C ASN A 44 -9.31 -2.03 -7.34
N LEU A 45 -9.19 -2.28 -8.65
CA LEU A 45 -8.69 -3.55 -9.18
C LEU A 45 -7.26 -3.85 -8.69
N LYS A 46 -6.40 -2.83 -8.63
CA LYS A 46 -5.05 -2.96 -8.09
C LYS A 46 -5.06 -3.34 -6.60
N LEU A 47 -5.95 -2.72 -5.81
CA LEU A 47 -6.12 -3.08 -4.38
C LEU A 47 -6.59 -4.53 -4.23
N ASP A 48 -7.59 -4.94 -5.00
CA ASP A 48 -8.13 -6.30 -4.95
C ASP A 48 -7.07 -7.34 -5.33
N SER A 49 -6.27 -7.05 -6.37
CA SER A 49 -5.14 -7.91 -6.75
C SER A 49 -4.07 -8.01 -5.65
N LEU A 50 -3.78 -6.93 -4.91
CA LEU A 50 -2.85 -6.96 -3.79
C LEU A 50 -3.37 -7.81 -2.62
N VAL A 51 -4.67 -7.69 -2.32
CA VAL A 51 -5.33 -8.53 -1.32
C VAL A 51 -5.27 -10.00 -1.70
N GLU A 52 -5.61 -10.34 -2.95
CA GLU A 52 -5.52 -11.73 -3.45
C GLU A 52 -4.09 -12.27 -3.38
N ARG A 53 -3.09 -11.45 -3.77
CA ARG A 53 -1.67 -11.82 -3.65
C ARG A 53 -1.28 -12.09 -2.20
N PHE A 54 -1.76 -11.29 -1.25
CA PHE A 54 -1.49 -11.52 0.17
C PHE A 54 -2.12 -12.83 0.64
N GLU A 55 -3.38 -13.09 0.34
CA GLU A 55 -4.04 -14.34 0.74
C GLU A 55 -3.33 -15.58 0.18
N GLN A 56 -2.90 -15.52 -1.09
CA GLN A 56 -2.09 -16.58 -1.69
C GLN A 56 -0.73 -16.71 -1.01
N ALA A 57 -0.06 -15.60 -0.69
CA ALA A 57 1.22 -15.62 -0.01
C ALA A 57 1.09 -16.24 1.39
N ARG A 58 0.07 -15.84 2.15
CA ARG A 58 -0.27 -16.38 3.48
C ARG A 58 -0.50 -17.88 3.42
N ALA A 59 -1.33 -18.35 2.49
CA ALA A 59 -1.60 -19.78 2.31
C ALA A 59 -0.34 -20.61 2.00
N ASN A 60 0.66 -19.98 1.37
CA ASN A 60 1.94 -20.62 1.03
C ASN A 60 3.04 -20.40 2.07
N GLY A 61 2.73 -19.82 3.24
CA GLY A 61 3.72 -19.50 4.29
C GLY A 61 4.69 -18.37 3.92
N LYS A 62 4.34 -17.57 2.90
CA LYS A 62 5.10 -16.40 2.40
C LYS A 62 4.38 -15.08 2.69
N GLY A 63 3.48 -15.07 3.66
CA GLY A 63 2.81 -13.86 4.09
C GLY A 63 2.31 -13.98 5.52
N SER A 64 2.26 -12.85 6.23
CA SER A 64 1.84 -12.79 7.62
C SER A 64 1.16 -11.47 7.94
N ASP A 65 0.21 -11.51 8.87
CA ASP A 65 -0.45 -10.37 9.50
C ASP A 65 -0.04 -10.19 10.98
N ASP A 66 0.89 -11.01 11.49
CA ASP A 66 1.47 -10.87 12.82
C ASP A 66 2.62 -9.86 12.79
N TYR A 67 2.44 -8.72 13.47
CA TYR A 67 3.44 -7.66 13.48
C TYR A 67 4.84 -8.08 13.93
N LYS A 68 4.98 -9.10 14.81
CA LYS A 68 6.29 -9.55 15.27
C LYS A 68 7.02 -10.30 14.17
N GLU A 69 6.31 -11.20 13.50
CA GLU A 69 6.85 -11.94 12.37
C GLU A 69 7.21 -10.98 11.23
N VAL A 70 6.32 -10.03 10.92
CA VAL A 70 6.56 -9.03 9.90
C VAL A 70 7.72 -8.11 10.28
N ALA A 71 7.88 -7.72 11.56
CA ALA A 71 9.03 -6.93 12.01
C ALA A 71 10.36 -7.65 11.79
N VAL A 72 10.46 -8.93 12.17
CA VAL A 72 11.66 -9.74 11.91
C VAL A 72 11.94 -9.85 10.41
N ALA A 73 10.91 -10.18 9.62
CA ALA A 73 11.03 -10.29 8.17
C ALA A 73 11.44 -8.95 7.51
N ALA A 74 10.96 -7.82 8.02
CA ALA A 74 11.30 -6.50 7.51
C ALA A 74 12.79 -6.20 7.75
N VAL A 75 13.31 -6.48 8.95
CA VAL A 75 14.73 -6.28 9.31
C VAL A 75 15.66 -7.17 8.49
N GLU A 76 15.22 -8.38 8.16
CA GLU A 76 15.95 -9.30 7.28
C GLU A 76 15.81 -8.95 5.78
N GLY A 77 15.03 -7.93 5.43
CA GLY A 77 14.77 -7.55 4.05
C GLY A 77 13.96 -8.60 3.27
N ARG A 78 13.16 -9.41 3.96
CA ARG A 78 12.29 -10.44 3.38
C ARG A 78 10.94 -9.91 2.92
N VAL A 79 10.51 -8.74 3.39
CA VAL A 79 9.25 -8.14 2.98
C VAL A 79 9.36 -7.61 1.54
N ASP A 80 8.50 -8.13 0.66
CA ASP A 80 8.29 -7.60 -0.69
C ASP A 80 7.35 -6.40 -0.64
N THR A 81 6.16 -6.60 -0.06
CA THR A 81 5.11 -5.59 0.02
C THR A 81 4.48 -5.62 1.41
N LEU A 82 4.44 -4.47 2.08
CA LEU A 82 3.68 -4.23 3.31
C LEU A 82 2.39 -3.50 2.96
N LEU A 83 1.28 -4.04 3.44
CA LEU A 83 -0.06 -3.46 3.38
C LEU A 83 -0.37 -2.90 4.78
N VAL A 84 -0.81 -1.65 4.87
CA VAL A 84 -1.25 -1.02 6.13
C VAL A 84 -2.62 -0.39 5.97
N GLU A 85 -3.42 -0.45 7.04
CA GLU A 85 -4.75 0.12 7.08
C GLU A 85 -4.69 1.65 7.25
N ALA A 86 -5.41 2.39 6.42
CA ALA A 86 -5.57 3.83 6.52
C ALA A 86 -6.22 4.20 7.86
N ASP A 87 -5.72 5.28 8.48
CA ASP A 87 -6.23 5.85 9.74
C ASP A 87 -6.18 4.93 10.99
N ARG A 88 -5.67 3.70 10.85
CA ARG A 88 -5.42 2.78 11.97
C ARG A 88 -4.22 3.28 12.76
N ILE A 89 -4.34 3.24 14.09
CA ILE A 89 -3.25 3.59 15.01
C ILE A 89 -2.99 2.42 15.95
N ILE A 90 -1.75 1.95 15.99
CA ILE A 90 -1.29 0.91 16.90
C ILE A 90 -0.23 1.50 17.84
N PRO A 91 -0.55 1.78 19.13
CA PRO A 91 0.29 2.52 20.07
C PRO A 91 1.42 1.67 20.67
N VAL A 92 2.23 1.11 19.79
CA VAL A 92 3.27 0.15 20.09
C VAL A 92 4.47 0.49 19.22
N ARG A 93 5.68 0.39 19.78
CA ARG A 93 6.93 0.59 19.04
C ARG A 93 7.80 -0.65 19.09
N ILE A 94 8.53 -0.89 18.00
CA ILE A 94 9.55 -1.94 17.94
C ILE A 94 10.75 -1.51 18.77
N THR A 95 11.07 -2.29 19.79
CA THR A 95 12.22 -2.05 20.69
C THR A 95 13.40 -2.95 20.37
N ASN A 96 13.17 -4.05 19.66
CA ASN A 96 14.23 -4.92 19.18
C ASN A 96 13.92 -5.40 17.76
N LEU A 97 14.75 -4.95 16.82
CA LEU A 97 14.66 -5.28 15.39
C LEU A 97 14.98 -6.74 15.09
N VAL A 98 15.81 -7.40 15.92
CA VAL A 98 16.17 -8.82 15.71
C VAL A 98 15.06 -9.76 16.15
N THR A 99 14.35 -9.42 17.23
CA THR A 99 13.31 -10.30 17.80
C THR A 99 11.89 -9.86 17.49
N GLY A 100 11.69 -8.68 16.89
CA GLY A 100 10.37 -8.07 16.71
C GLY A 100 9.71 -7.67 18.03
N ASN A 101 10.46 -7.57 19.13
CA ASN A 101 9.88 -7.18 20.42
C ASN A 101 9.35 -5.76 20.36
N THR A 102 8.21 -5.55 21.01
CA THR A 102 7.56 -4.26 21.07
C THR A 102 7.30 -3.81 22.50
N GLN A 103 7.13 -2.51 22.68
CA GLN A 103 6.66 -1.91 23.93
C GLN A 103 5.53 -0.93 23.63
N LYS A 104 4.61 -0.78 24.58
CA LYS A 104 3.62 0.29 24.53
C LYS A 104 4.34 1.63 24.49
N LYS A 105 3.85 2.53 23.65
CA LYS A 105 4.41 3.86 23.47
C LYS A 105 3.38 4.87 23.95
N ASP A 106 3.77 5.76 24.84
CA ASP A 106 3.00 6.96 25.12
C ASP A 106 3.12 7.86 23.89
N LEU A 107 2.11 7.78 23.02
CA LEU A 107 2.07 8.53 21.78
C LEU A 107 1.84 10.01 22.09
N ILE A 108 2.90 10.83 22.04
CA ILE A 108 2.78 12.30 22.13
C ILE A 108 2.05 12.85 20.89
N ASN A 109 2.24 12.20 19.73
CA ASN A 109 1.44 12.42 18.52
C ASN A 109 1.02 11.06 17.90
N PRO A 110 -0.21 10.59 18.14
CA PRO A 110 -0.63 9.26 17.70
C PRO A 110 -0.67 9.01 16.20
N LYS A 111 -0.63 10.06 15.37
CA LYS A 111 -0.79 9.95 13.91
C LYS A 111 0.52 9.72 13.14
N VAL A 112 1.69 9.84 13.77
CA VAL A 112 3.00 9.86 13.09
C VAL A 112 4.09 9.15 13.89
N ASP A 113 3.71 8.26 14.80
CA ASP A 113 4.69 7.62 15.68
C ASP A 113 4.19 6.26 16.20
N ASP A 114 3.35 5.60 15.41
CA ASP A 114 2.72 4.32 15.71
C ASP A 114 3.45 3.15 15.03
N LEU A 115 3.02 1.92 15.30
CA LEU A 115 3.68 0.72 14.75
C LEU A 115 3.64 0.70 13.22
N LEU A 116 2.56 1.15 12.59
CA LEU A 116 2.38 1.06 11.15
C LEU A 116 3.34 1.99 10.41
N ASP A 117 3.53 3.20 10.95
CA ASP A 117 4.51 4.17 10.43
C ASP A 117 5.96 3.65 10.57
N ASP A 118 6.34 3.19 11.77
CA ASP A 118 7.66 2.59 12.05
C ASP A 118 7.95 1.40 11.10
N MET A 119 6.95 0.54 10.87
CA MET A 119 7.04 -0.61 9.98
C MET A 119 7.14 -0.20 8.51
N GLY A 120 6.36 0.80 8.09
CA GLY A 120 6.39 1.34 6.74
C GLY A 120 7.76 1.92 6.39
N GLU A 121 8.33 2.74 7.26
CA GLU A 121 9.66 3.31 7.08
C GLU A 121 10.71 2.20 6.96
N LEU A 122 10.67 1.21 7.86
CA LEU A 122 11.61 0.10 7.87
C LEU A 122 11.53 -0.72 6.57
N VAL A 123 10.32 -1.08 6.12
CA VAL A 123 10.14 -1.87 4.89
C VAL A 123 10.67 -1.13 3.67
N ILE A 124 10.35 0.16 3.54
CA ILE A 124 10.86 1.01 2.44
C ILE A 124 12.40 1.07 2.49
N LYS A 125 12.97 1.29 3.68
CA LYS A 125 14.42 1.34 3.88
C LYS A 125 15.12 0.03 3.47
N MET A 126 14.45 -1.10 3.64
CA MET A 126 14.96 -2.43 3.29
C MET A 126 14.59 -2.85 1.85
N GLY A 127 14.02 -1.93 1.06
CA GLY A 127 13.72 -2.09 -0.35
C GLY A 127 12.40 -2.81 -0.66
N GLY A 128 11.51 -2.93 0.32
CA GLY A 128 10.13 -3.37 0.10
C GLY A 128 9.23 -2.22 -0.34
N GLN A 129 7.99 -2.55 -0.68
CA GLN A 129 6.94 -1.59 -1.04
C GLN A 129 5.98 -1.39 0.12
N LEU A 130 5.42 -0.18 0.26
CA LEU A 130 4.35 0.13 1.20
C LEU A 130 3.08 0.48 0.42
N MET A 131 1.97 -0.15 0.75
CA MET A 131 0.64 0.18 0.25
C MET A 131 -0.28 0.50 1.42
N VAL A 132 -0.95 1.65 1.35
CA VAL A 132 -1.99 2.04 2.31
C VAL A 132 -3.35 1.66 1.72
N LEU A 133 -4.15 0.90 2.46
CA LEU A 133 -5.49 0.46 2.04
C LEU A 133 -6.56 1.11 2.92
N PRO A 134 -7.72 1.47 2.35
CA PRO A 134 -8.87 1.83 3.18
C PRO A 134 -9.29 0.63 4.05
N THR A 135 -9.86 0.89 5.23
CA THR A 135 -10.30 -0.15 6.18
C THR A 135 -11.12 -1.26 5.54
N GLY A 136 -12.05 -0.94 4.63
CA GLY A 136 -12.89 -1.92 3.95
C GLY A 136 -12.18 -2.85 2.95
N LYS A 137 -10.90 -2.58 2.63
CA LYS A 137 -10.06 -3.40 1.74
C LYS A 137 -8.91 -4.09 2.48
N MET A 138 -8.73 -3.84 3.76
CA MET A 138 -7.64 -4.43 4.54
C MET A 138 -7.89 -5.94 4.73
N PRO A 139 -6.95 -6.84 4.35
CA PRO A 139 -7.16 -8.29 4.46
C PRO A 139 -6.92 -8.84 5.88
N SER A 140 -6.54 -8.00 6.84
CA SER A 140 -6.27 -8.41 8.22
C SER A 140 -6.99 -7.53 9.22
N GLU A 141 -7.32 -8.12 10.38
CA GLU A 141 -7.91 -7.38 11.50
C GLU A 141 -6.86 -6.61 12.31
N THR A 142 -5.58 -6.93 12.15
CA THR A 142 -4.47 -6.30 12.88
C THR A 142 -4.18 -4.90 12.37
N GLY A 143 -4.55 -4.59 11.12
CA GLY A 143 -4.24 -3.33 10.44
C GLY A 143 -2.93 -3.35 9.65
N LEU A 144 -2.25 -4.51 9.59
CA LEU A 144 -1.12 -4.75 8.69
C LEU A 144 -1.12 -6.15 8.09
N ALA A 145 -0.56 -6.29 6.91
CA ALA A 145 -0.38 -7.56 6.23
C ALA A 145 0.87 -7.47 5.34
N ALA A 146 1.71 -8.50 5.33
CA ALA A 146 2.94 -8.49 4.55
C ALA A 146 3.02 -9.69 3.62
N ILE A 147 3.55 -9.42 2.43
CA ILE A 147 3.96 -10.42 1.44
C ILE A 147 5.48 -10.51 1.50
N PHE A 148 6.00 -11.72 1.62
CA PHE A 148 7.43 -11.99 1.65
C PHE A 148 7.96 -12.40 0.28
N ARG A 149 9.23 -12.09 0.03
CA ARG A 149 9.95 -12.41 -1.21
C ARG A 149 10.21 -13.92 -1.35
N TYR A 150 10.44 -14.61 -0.22
CA TYR A 150 10.78 -16.03 -0.16
C TYR A 150 10.32 -16.67 1.14
#